data_AF-X0YEN9-F1
#
_entry.id   AF-X0YEN9-F1
#
_cell.length_a   1.000
_cell.length_b   1.000
_cell.length_c   1.000
_cell.angle_alpha   90.00
_cell.angle_beta   90.00
_cell.angle_gamma   90.00
#
_symmetry.space_group_name_H-M   'P 1'
#
loop_
_entity.id
_entity.type
_entity.pdbx_description
1 polymer ?
#
loop_
_entity_poly.entity_id
_entity_poly.type
_entity_poly.pdbx_seq_one_letter_code
_entity_poly.pdbx_strand_id
1 'polypeptide(L)'
;MRIGTDTDRPTGRFGEHPFAEERIITAVDSTTALTLDAVVVTSRSGVYYSIADPIDIGRVAKNAFLRMAEKHLVLARPSRDSKGGIQNDQAIAMEADRALLLAKGADNPVHDEPGMTDRPYSVGWEIGADD
;
A
#
# COMPACT_ATOMS: atom_id res chain seq x y z
N MET A 1 5.04 15.52 -0.59
CA MET A 1 5.19 16.00 -1.98
C MET A 1 6.46 15.40 -2.54
N ARG A 2 6.35 14.76 -3.70
CA ARG A 2 7.46 14.14 -4.44
C ARG A 2 7.74 14.95 -5.69
N ILE A 3 9.01 15.26 -5.93
CA ILE A 3 9.48 16.14 -7.00
C ILE A 3 10.32 15.30 -7.98
N GLY A 4 10.00 15.34 -9.27
CA GLY A 4 10.72 14.59 -10.31
C GLY A 4 11.97 15.27 -10.82
N THR A 5 12.67 14.59 -11.73
CA THR A 5 13.77 15.14 -12.53
C THR A 5 13.39 15.37 -13.99
N ASP A 6 12.28 14.79 -14.45
CA ASP A 6 11.85 14.73 -15.84
C ASP A 6 10.44 15.32 -16.02
N THR A 7 9.94 15.22 -17.25
CA THR A 7 8.60 15.66 -17.64
C THR A 7 7.52 14.62 -17.35
N ASP A 8 7.89 13.49 -16.76
CA ASP A 8 6.95 12.43 -16.40
C ASP A 8 6.57 12.54 -14.93
N ARG A 9 5.40 11.98 -14.59
CA ARG A 9 4.88 12.09 -13.23
C ARG A 9 5.76 11.26 -12.27
N PRO A 10 6.23 11.83 -11.15
CA PRO A 10 7.05 11.09 -10.19
C PRO A 10 6.27 9.91 -9.60
N THR A 11 6.88 8.73 -9.71
CA THR A 11 6.45 7.46 -9.12
C THR A 11 7.17 7.21 -7.79
N GLY A 12 7.08 6.00 -7.24
CA GLY A 12 7.80 5.64 -6.01
C GLY A 12 9.33 5.65 -6.20
N ARG A 13 10.08 5.55 -5.10
CA ARG A 13 11.56 5.57 -5.11
C ARG A 13 12.20 4.54 -6.06
N PHE A 14 11.52 3.43 -6.31
CA PHE A 14 11.97 2.33 -7.17
C PHE A 14 11.10 2.15 -8.42
N GLY A 15 10.30 3.15 -8.79
CA GLY A 15 9.46 3.10 -9.99
C GLY A 15 10.21 3.55 -11.25
N GLU A 16 9.52 3.51 -12.39
CA GLU A 16 10.05 3.89 -13.71
C GLU A 16 10.50 5.36 -13.77
N HIS A 17 9.82 6.23 -13.02
CA HIS A 17 10.17 7.64 -12.86
C HIS A 17 10.36 7.97 -11.38
N PRO A 18 11.51 7.64 -10.77
CA PRO A 18 11.71 7.83 -9.34
C PRO A 18 11.78 9.33 -9.00
N PHE A 19 11.27 9.72 -7.84
CA PHE A 19 11.39 11.10 -7.38
C PHE A 19 12.83 11.46 -7.00
N ALA A 20 13.23 12.69 -7.27
CA ALA A 20 14.54 13.24 -6.90
C ALA A 20 14.60 13.62 -5.42
N GLU A 21 13.49 14.14 -4.90
CA GLU A 21 13.37 14.70 -3.56
C GLU A 21 11.93 14.59 -3.06
N GLU A 22 11.77 14.37 -1.76
CA GLU A 22 10.49 14.32 -1.09
C GLU A 22 10.47 15.29 0.11
N ARG A 23 9.39 16.06 0.21
CA ARG A 23 9.17 17.12 1.20
C ARG A 23 7.75 17.12 1.72
N ILE A 24 7.56 17.61 2.93
CA ILE A 24 6.24 17.73 3.56
C ILE A 24 5.70 19.13 3.27
N ILE A 25 4.46 19.20 2.77
CA ILE A 25 3.76 20.49 2.61
C ILE A 25 3.27 20.92 3.99
N THR A 26 3.69 22.10 4.44
CA THR A 26 3.35 22.64 5.77
C THR A 26 2.22 23.66 5.70
N ALA A 27 2.13 24.44 4.62
CA ALA A 27 0.97 25.26 4.31
C ALA A 27 0.79 25.44 2.79
N VAL A 28 -0.43 25.81 2.38
CA VAL A 28 -0.76 26.17 1.00
C VAL A 28 -1.19 27.63 1.01
N ASP A 29 -0.38 28.50 0.42
CA ASP A 29 -0.61 29.94 0.46
C ASP A 29 -1.52 30.40 -0.69
N SER A 30 -1.41 29.76 -1.86
CA SER A 30 -2.23 30.06 -3.04
C SER A 30 -2.32 28.87 -4.00
N THR A 31 -2.99 29.07 -5.13
CA THR A 31 -3.04 28.08 -6.22
C THR A 31 -1.68 27.81 -6.86
N THR A 32 -0.69 28.67 -6.64
CA THR A 32 0.65 28.58 -7.24
C THR A 32 1.78 28.61 -6.21
N ALA A 33 1.46 28.74 -4.91
CA ALA A 33 2.44 28.86 -3.85
C ALA A 33 2.06 27.98 -2.64
N LEU A 34 3.06 27.25 -2.14
CA LEU A 34 2.98 26.44 -0.94
C LEU A 34 4.29 26.55 -0.17
N THR A 35 4.26 26.21 1.10
CA THR A 35 5.43 26.10 1.96
C THR A 35 5.74 24.63 2.24
N LEU A 36 7.04 24.34 2.28
CA LEU A 36 7.58 23.02 2.58
C LEU A 36 8.28 23.06 3.94
N ASP A 37 8.49 21.87 4.52
CA ASP A 37 9.25 21.68 5.76
C ASP A 37 10.72 22.11 5.64
N ALA A 38 11.29 22.04 4.44
CA ALA A 38 12.63 22.52 4.13
C ALA A 38 12.72 23.11 2.72
N VAL A 39 13.70 23.99 2.51
CA VAL A 39 14.00 24.56 1.19
C VAL A 39 14.47 23.46 0.23
N VAL A 40 13.87 23.43 -0.95
CA VAL A 40 14.31 22.61 -2.07
C VAL A 40 15.59 23.22 -2.64
N VAL A 41 16.73 22.56 -2.43
CA VAL A 41 18.07 23.11 -2.73
C VAL A 41 18.28 23.29 -4.24
N THR A 42 17.76 22.37 -5.05
CA THR A 42 17.87 22.43 -6.50
C THR A 42 16.67 23.14 -7.09
N SER A 43 16.89 24.31 -7.68
CA SER A 43 15.85 24.97 -8.49
C SER A 43 15.48 24.08 -9.68
N ARG A 44 14.18 23.81 -9.85
CA ARG A 44 13.64 22.97 -10.93
C ARG A 44 12.51 23.73 -11.62
N SER A 45 12.46 23.64 -12.95
CA SER A 45 11.42 24.23 -13.78
C SER A 45 11.01 23.22 -14.85
N GLY A 46 9.73 23.21 -15.23
CA GLY A 46 9.20 22.28 -16.23
C GLY A 46 9.15 20.81 -15.78
N VAL A 47 9.25 20.53 -14.47
CA VAL A 47 9.16 19.17 -13.91
C VAL A 47 7.79 18.93 -13.29
N TYR A 48 7.33 17.68 -13.33
CA TYR A 48 6.13 17.29 -12.61
C TYR A 48 6.42 17.02 -11.13
N TYR A 49 5.39 17.22 -10.31
CA TYR A 49 5.37 16.84 -8.91
C TYR A 49 4.11 16.02 -8.61
N SER A 50 4.16 15.21 -7.55
CA SER A 50 3.01 14.53 -7.02
C SER A 50 2.83 14.84 -5.54
N ILE A 51 1.60 15.19 -5.15
CA ILE A 51 1.23 15.28 -3.74
C ILE A 51 0.88 13.86 -3.31
N ALA A 52 1.71 13.30 -2.42
CA ALA A 52 1.42 12.05 -1.74
C ALA A 52 0.39 12.31 -0.63
N ASP A 53 -0.40 11.29 -0.27
CA ASP A 53 -1.36 11.37 0.82
C ASP A 53 -0.66 11.66 2.17
N PRO A 54 -1.36 12.25 3.16
CA PRO A 54 -0.80 12.53 4.48
C PRO A 54 -0.28 11.27 5.21
N ILE A 55 -0.74 10.09 4.80
CA ILE A 55 -0.18 8.81 5.20
C ILE A 55 0.61 8.31 3.99
N ASP A 56 1.94 8.35 4.06
CA ASP A 56 2.78 7.79 3.02
C ASP A 56 2.84 6.26 3.13
N ILE A 57 1.77 5.62 2.65
CA ILE A 57 1.68 4.17 2.52
C ILE A 57 1.91 3.77 1.07
N GLY A 58 2.77 2.77 0.86
CA GLY A 58 3.01 2.19 -0.45
C GLY A 58 1.69 1.74 -1.11
N ARG A 59 1.66 1.74 -2.45
CA ARG A 59 0.42 1.48 -3.23
C ARG A 59 -0.32 0.22 -2.80
N VAL A 60 0.41 -0.85 -2.47
CA VAL A 60 -0.17 -2.13 -2.02
C VAL A 60 -0.84 -1.99 -0.65
N ALA A 61 -0.18 -1.31 0.30
CA ALA A 61 -0.72 -1.03 1.63
C ALA A 61 -1.93 -0.07 1.57
N LYS A 62 -1.89 0.93 0.68
CA LYS A 62 -3.03 1.82 0.43
C LYS A 62 -4.26 1.05 -0.07
N ASN A 63 -4.07 0.13 -1.00
CA ASN A 63 -5.16 -0.72 -1.49
C ASN A 63 -5.73 -1.59 -0.36
N ALA A 64 -4.87 -2.22 0.45
CA ALA A 64 -5.32 -2.99 1.60
C ALA A 64 -6.11 -2.14 2.61
N PHE A 65 -5.65 -0.93 2.92
CA PHE A 65 -6.35 0.00 3.79
C PHE A 65 -7.75 0.34 3.28
N LEU A 66 -7.88 0.70 2.00
CA LEU A 66 -9.18 1.02 1.40
C LEU A 66 -10.13 -0.18 1.39
N ARG A 67 -9.63 -1.38 1.06
CA ARG A 67 -10.45 -2.60 1.09
C ARG A 67 -10.90 -2.98 2.50
N MET A 68 -10.05 -2.79 3.50
CA MET A 68 -10.42 -3.00 4.91
C MET A 68 -11.47 -1.98 5.38
N ALA A 69 -11.38 -0.72 4.92
CA ALA A 69 -12.41 0.28 5.16
C ALA A 69 -13.75 -0.12 4.53
N GLU A 70 -13.74 -0.62 3.29
CA GLU A 70 -14.93 -1.18 2.61
C GLU A 70 -15.54 -2.34 3.41
N LYS A 71 -14.71 -3.31 3.85
CA LYS A 71 -15.15 -4.45 4.67
C LYS A 71 -15.81 -3.99 5.97
N HIS A 72 -15.19 -3.08 6.72
CA HIS A 72 -15.76 -2.59 7.98
C HIS A 72 -17.06 -1.79 7.75
N LEU A 73 -17.13 -1.04 6.66
CA LEU A 73 -18.32 -0.27 6.31
C LEU A 73 -19.49 -1.17 5.91
N VAL A 74 -19.23 -2.31 5.26
CA VAL A 74 -20.23 -3.35 5.01
C VAL A 74 -20.71 -3.97 6.32
N LEU A 75 -19.79 -4.36 7.22
CA LEU A 75 -20.14 -4.95 8.51
C LEU A 75 -20.90 -3.99 9.43
N ALA A 76 -20.63 -2.69 9.35
CA ALA A 76 -21.27 -1.67 10.16
C ALA A 76 -22.68 -1.29 9.65
N ARG A 77 -23.03 -1.66 8.41
CA ARG A 77 -24.36 -1.39 7.86
C ARG A 77 -25.35 -2.45 8.36
N PRO A 78 -26.57 -2.07 8.78
CA PRO A 78 -27.61 -3.04 9.07
C PRO A 78 -27.90 -3.84 7.80
N SER A 79 -27.86 -5.17 7.92
CA SER A 79 -28.01 -6.12 6.81
C SER A 79 -29.29 -5.84 6.04
N ARG A 80 -29.16 -5.56 4.74
CA ARG A 80 -30.31 -5.60 3.82
C ARG A 80 -30.68 -7.06 3.62
N ASP A 81 -31.89 -7.45 4.03
CA ASP A 81 -32.46 -8.81 3.95
C ASP A 81 -32.74 -9.29 2.51
N SER A 82 -31.75 -9.17 1.62
CA SER A 82 -31.83 -9.68 0.26
C SER A 82 -30.61 -10.54 -0.02
N LYS A 83 -30.85 -11.75 -0.56
CA LYS A 83 -29.81 -12.75 -0.88
C LYS A 83 -28.68 -12.20 -1.78
N GLY A 84 -28.96 -11.15 -2.56
CA GLY A 84 -27.96 -10.44 -3.36
C GLY A 84 -27.05 -9.49 -2.57
N GLY A 85 -27.47 -8.98 -1.40
CA GLY A 85 -26.62 -8.19 -0.51
C GLY A 85 -25.54 -9.04 0.15
N ILE A 86 -25.92 -10.20 0.68
CA ILE A 86 -25.03 -11.11 1.41
C ILE A 86 -23.87 -11.64 0.53
N GLN A 87 -24.15 -11.94 -0.76
CA GLN A 87 -23.11 -12.43 -1.68
C GLN A 87 -22.08 -11.34 -2.02
N ASN A 88 -22.54 -10.09 -2.18
CA ASN A 88 -21.65 -8.94 -2.43
C ASN A 88 -20.79 -8.64 -1.18
N ASP A 89 -21.38 -8.74 0.01
CA ASP A 89 -20.68 -8.49 1.27
C ASP A 89 -19.57 -9.53 1.52
N GLN A 90 -19.81 -10.81 1.19
CA GLN A 90 -18.81 -11.87 1.26
C GLN A 90 -17.66 -11.65 0.26
N ALA A 91 -17.97 -11.24 -0.97
CA ALA A 91 -16.95 -10.94 -1.99
C ALA A 91 -16.05 -9.76 -1.57
N ILE A 92 -16.62 -8.71 -0.97
CA ILE A 92 -15.87 -7.57 -0.44
C ILE A 92 -14.93 -8.01 0.70
N ALA A 93 -15.41 -8.87 1.60
CA ALA A 93 -14.59 -9.38 2.70
C ALA A 93 -13.40 -10.23 2.20
N MET A 94 -13.63 -11.11 1.21
CA MET A 94 -12.57 -11.94 0.62
C MET A 94 -11.51 -11.10 -0.10
N GLU A 95 -11.93 -10.09 -0.85
CA GLU A 95 -11.01 -9.20 -1.56
C GLU A 95 -10.20 -8.31 -0.59
N ALA A 96 -10.81 -7.91 0.53
CA ALA A 96 -10.09 -7.22 1.59
C ALA A 96 -9.01 -8.09 2.25
N ASP A 97 -9.32 -9.36 2.54
CA ASP A 97 -8.36 -10.29 3.11
C ASP A 97 -7.22 -10.60 2.12
N ARG A 98 -7.52 -10.73 0.83
CA ARG A 98 -6.52 -10.85 -0.24
C ARG A 98 -5.60 -9.64 -0.32
N ALA A 99 -6.17 -8.43 -0.34
CA ALA A 99 -5.39 -7.20 -0.40
C ALA A 99 -4.48 -7.04 0.82
N LEU A 100 -4.97 -7.41 2.01
CA LEU A 100 -4.20 -7.41 3.24
C LEU A 100 -3.02 -8.40 3.18
N LEU A 101 -3.22 -9.59 2.63
CA LEU A 101 -2.15 -10.57 2.45
C LEU A 101 -1.06 -10.07 1.51
N LEU A 102 -1.43 -9.41 0.41
CA LEU A 102 -0.48 -8.78 -0.51
C LEU A 102 0.30 -7.65 0.16
N ALA A 103 -0.36 -6.82 0.97
CA ALA A 103 0.32 -5.76 1.72
C ALA A 103 1.30 -6.32 2.75
N LYS A 104 0.94 -7.38 3.47
CA LYS A 104 1.85 -8.10 4.38
C LYS A 104 3.06 -8.67 3.64
N GLY A 105 2.88 -9.19 2.43
CA GLY A 105 3.99 -9.65 1.59
C GLY A 105 4.90 -8.51 1.13
N ALA A 106 4.33 -7.36 0.78
CA ALA A 106 5.09 -6.18 0.37
C ALA A 106 5.86 -5.52 1.54
N ASP A 107 5.34 -5.65 2.77
CA ASP A 107 5.99 -5.17 4.00
C ASP A 107 7.16 -6.06 4.45
N ASN A 108 7.23 -7.30 3.96
CA ASN A 108 8.37 -8.20 4.17
C ASN A 108 9.22 -8.36 2.89
N PRO A 109 10.07 -7.40 2.54
CA PRO A 109 10.97 -7.51 1.39
C PRO A 109 12.15 -8.49 1.62
N VAL A 110 12.31 -9.08 2.81
CA VAL A 110 13.45 -9.93 3.19
C VAL A 110 13.03 -11.39 3.35
N HIS A 111 12.43 -11.98 2.32
CA HIS A 111 12.36 -13.45 2.23
C HIS A 111 12.78 -14.06 0.89
N ASP A 112 13.37 -13.26 0.00
CA ASP A 112 14.17 -13.77 -1.11
C ASP A 112 15.66 -13.79 -0.70
N GLU A 113 16.01 -14.52 0.36
CA GLU A 113 17.38 -15.05 0.43
C GLU A 113 17.45 -16.20 -0.58
N PRO A 114 18.35 -16.14 -1.59
CA PRO A 114 18.56 -17.23 -2.52
C PRO A 114 19.26 -18.37 -1.76
N GLY A 115 18.46 -19.19 -1.08
CA GLY A 115 18.96 -20.32 -0.27
C GLY A 115 17.88 -21.12 0.47
N MET A 116 16.63 -20.67 0.55
CA MET A 116 15.58 -21.36 1.31
C MET A 116 14.68 -22.25 0.44
N THR A 117 15.21 -22.94 -0.57
CA THR A 117 14.42 -23.83 -1.46
C THR A 117 14.42 -25.30 -1.07
N ASP A 118 15.03 -25.73 0.05
CA ASP A 118 15.12 -27.17 0.39
C ASP A 118 14.90 -27.48 1.88
N ARG A 119 13.75 -27.08 2.43
CA ARG A 119 13.23 -27.81 3.60
C ARG A 119 11.84 -28.33 3.28
N PRO A 120 11.68 -29.64 3.03
CA PRO A 120 10.35 -30.22 3.00
C PRO A 120 9.71 -29.95 4.35
N TYR A 121 8.49 -29.43 4.32
CA TYR A 121 7.59 -29.39 5.46
C TYR A 121 7.44 -30.83 5.96
N SER A 122 8.28 -31.25 6.89
CA SER A 122 8.12 -32.50 7.61
C SER A 122 6.90 -32.33 8.50
N VAL A 123 5.75 -32.76 7.99
CA VAL A 123 4.54 -32.96 8.78
C VAL A 123 4.85 -34.13 9.71
N GLY A 124 5.38 -33.83 10.90
CA GLY A 124 5.61 -34.79 11.96
C GLY A 124 4.27 -35.28 12.50
N TRP A 125 3.70 -36.29 11.84
CA TRP A 125 2.70 -37.17 12.44
C TRP A 125 3.44 -38.14 13.35
N GLU A 126 3.66 -37.79 14.62
CA GLU A 126 3.96 -38.79 15.63
C GLU A 126 2.65 -39.45 16.04
N ILE A 127 2.30 -40.52 15.33
CA ILE A 127 1.44 -41.57 15.85
C ILE A 127 2.29 -42.30 16.88
N GLY A 128 2.16 -41.93 18.16
CA GLY A 128 2.69 -42.70 19.26
C GLY A 128 1.95 -44.03 19.35
N ALA A 129 2.50 -45.05 18.70
CA ALA A 129 2.25 -46.44 19.01
C ALA A 129 3.48 -46.95 19.76
N ASP A 130 3.36 -47.09 21.08
CA ASP A 130 4.26 -47.90 21.89
C ASP A 130 3.39 -48.74 22.84
N ASP A 131 3.47 -50.05 22.60
CA ASP A 131 3.19 -51.25 23.42
C ASP A 131 1.81 -51.54 24.05
#